data_AF-A0AAJ6AGJ4-F1
#
_entry.id   AF-A0AAJ6AGJ4-F1
#
_cell.length_a   1.000
_cell.length_b   1.000
_cell.length_c   1.000
_cell.angle_alpha   90.00
_cell.angle_beta   90.00
_cell.angle_gamma   90.00
#
_symmetry.space_group_name_H-M   'P 1'
#
loop_
_entity.id
_entity.type
_entity.pdbx_description
1 polymer ?
#
loop_
_entity_poly.entity_id
_entity_poly.type
_entity_poly.pdbx_seq_one_letter_code
_entity_poly.pdbx_strand_id
1 'polypeptide(L)'
;MQNVASMNLKSLVGQEPNYQVPAKTTAIPDGAIRTVNQLFIQLRAIFPAWKNSFPDADSYREAKRIWLETLVNEKITTIEQLQNGIERAKKSKNPFWPSVGEFVEWCKAVDYEALGLPDEDRLYKRLQAFMAFGMEEIQQFKFVSTAEYYLITDLYVRCRTGEWSDKQLKDEIKKSLVKMSKRLKTGEVLPEPKLALPEEVKVVDREKVSAFWSGLLKQVRGRR
;
A
#
# COMPACT_ATOMS: atom_id res chain seq x y z
N MET A 1 26.01 28.52 -25.05
CA MET A 1 25.68 27.10 -24.83
C MET A 1 26.97 26.38 -24.49
N GLN A 2 27.22 26.12 -23.21
CA GLN A 2 28.47 25.50 -22.77
C GLN A 2 28.39 23.98 -22.92
N ASN A 3 29.35 23.46 -23.69
CA ASN A 3 29.63 22.07 -23.95
C ASN A 3 30.31 21.49 -22.71
N VAL A 4 29.75 20.45 -22.09
CA VAL A 4 30.36 19.78 -20.93
C VAL A 4 30.27 18.26 -21.09
N ALA A 5 31.41 17.74 -21.55
CA ALA A 5 32.03 16.44 -21.29
C ALA A 5 31.15 15.30 -20.74
N SER A 6 31.04 14.26 -21.57
CA SER A 6 30.81 12.87 -21.20
C SER A 6 31.76 12.40 -20.08
N MET A 7 31.28 12.40 -18.83
CA MET A 7 32.01 11.77 -17.73
C MET A 7 31.92 10.24 -17.86
N ASN A 8 33.08 9.66 -18.15
CA ASN A 8 33.30 8.24 -18.38
C ASN A 8 33.08 7.43 -17.08
N LEU A 9 32.24 6.40 -17.16
CA LEU A 9 32.00 5.40 -16.11
C LEU A 9 33.30 4.73 -15.63
N LYS A 10 34.41 4.82 -16.37
CA LYS A 10 35.75 4.39 -15.92
C LYS A 10 36.21 5.03 -14.61
N SER A 11 35.73 6.23 -14.26
CA SER A 11 36.02 6.85 -12.95
C SER A 11 35.34 6.12 -11.77
N LEU A 12 34.40 5.22 -12.07
CA LEU A 12 33.64 4.39 -11.13
C LEU A 12 34.03 2.90 -11.19
N VAL A 13 35.10 2.53 -11.90
CA VAL A 13 35.56 1.13 -12.02
C VAL A 13 36.65 0.85 -10.98
N GLY A 14 36.47 -0.20 -10.19
CA GLY A 14 37.56 -0.85 -9.44
C GLY A 14 38.39 -1.72 -10.39
N GLN A 15 39.70 -1.81 -10.19
CA GLN A 15 40.63 -2.52 -11.09
C GLN A 15 40.62 -4.05 -10.85
N GLU A 16 39.45 -4.69 -10.86
CA GLU A 16 39.40 -6.15 -10.70
C GLU A 16 39.52 -6.87 -12.05
N PRO A 17 40.41 -7.89 -12.16
CA PRO A 17 40.79 -8.51 -13.43
C PRO A 17 39.68 -9.35 -14.09
N ASN A 18 38.57 -9.62 -13.40
CA ASN A 18 37.53 -10.54 -13.87
C ASN A 18 36.11 -9.95 -13.87
N TYR A 19 35.98 -8.63 -13.66
CA TYR A 19 34.70 -7.95 -13.68
C TYR A 19 34.31 -7.58 -15.13
N GLN A 20 33.32 -8.28 -15.70
CA GLN A 20 32.75 -7.94 -16.99
C GLN A 20 31.48 -7.09 -16.80
N VAL A 21 31.54 -5.84 -17.28
CA VAL A 21 30.38 -4.94 -17.33
C VAL A 21 29.28 -5.59 -18.19
N PRO A 22 28.04 -5.80 -17.70
CA PRO A 22 26.96 -6.28 -18.54
C PRO A 22 26.69 -5.28 -19.67
N ALA A 23 26.61 -5.78 -20.91
CA ALA A 23 26.67 -5.02 -22.17
C ALA A 23 25.45 -4.12 -22.50
N LYS A 24 24.74 -3.60 -21.49
CA LYS A 24 23.71 -2.58 -21.66
C LYS A 24 24.02 -1.38 -20.78
N THR A 25 25.01 -0.59 -21.20
CA THR A 25 25.25 0.73 -20.64
C THR A 25 24.22 1.71 -21.20
N THR A 26 23.00 1.69 -20.67
CA THR A 26 22.11 2.84 -20.76
C THR A 26 22.84 4.02 -20.13
N ALA A 27 23.04 5.10 -20.87
CA ALA A 27 23.67 6.31 -20.34
C ALA A 27 22.90 6.78 -19.11
N ILE A 28 23.49 6.63 -17.92
CA ILE A 28 22.83 6.96 -16.65
C ILE A 28 22.92 8.49 -16.49
N PRO A 29 21.79 9.20 -16.30
CA PRO A 29 21.82 10.65 -16.15
C PRO A 29 22.66 11.09 -14.94
N ASP A 30 23.45 12.16 -15.07
CA ASP A 30 24.32 12.69 -14.00
C ASP A 30 23.55 13.00 -12.69
N GLY A 31 22.27 13.35 -12.81
CA GLY A 31 21.39 13.56 -11.67
C GLY A 31 21.22 12.30 -10.81
N ALA A 32 21.10 11.13 -11.43
CA ALA A 32 20.91 9.86 -10.71
C ALA A 32 22.18 9.47 -9.93
N ILE A 33 23.36 9.71 -10.50
CA ILE A 33 24.65 9.49 -9.83
C ILE A 33 24.77 10.35 -8.57
N ARG A 34 24.41 11.64 -8.66
CA ARG A 34 24.41 12.53 -7.49
C ARG A 34 23.44 12.05 -6.41
N THR A 35 22.25 11.63 -6.80
CA THR A 35 21.24 11.10 -5.88
C THR A 35 21.73 9.85 -5.14
N VAL A 36 22.30 8.87 -5.84
CA VAL A 36 22.83 7.66 -5.20
C VAL A 36 24.01 7.95 -4.29
N ASN A 37 24.87 8.89 -4.65
CA ASN A 37 25.96 9.33 -3.77
C ASN A 37 25.41 9.93 -2.45
N GLN A 38 24.41 10.80 -2.53
CA GLN A 38 23.75 11.36 -1.35
C GLN A 38 23.05 10.29 -0.51
N LEU A 39 22.38 9.34 -1.15
CA LEU A 39 21.77 8.19 -0.48
C LEU A 39 22.81 7.41 0.33
N PHE A 40 23.95 7.06 -0.28
CA PHE A 40 25.01 6.31 0.40
C PHE A 40 25.63 7.08 1.57
N ILE A 41 25.70 8.41 1.51
CA ILE A 41 26.14 9.24 2.65
C ILE A 41 25.14 9.11 3.81
N GLN A 42 23.84 9.21 3.53
CA GLN A 42 22.80 9.09 4.55
C GLN A 42 22.77 7.69 5.18
N LEU A 43 22.81 6.64 4.35
CA LEU A 43 22.81 5.26 4.85
C LEU A 43 24.04 4.96 5.71
N ARG A 44 25.21 5.55 5.41
CA ARG A 44 26.40 5.45 6.29
C ARG A 44 26.21 6.09 7.65
N ALA A 45 25.42 7.16 7.73
CA ALA A 45 25.09 7.79 9.00
C ALA A 45 24.07 6.96 9.80
N ILE A 46 23.21 6.19 9.12
CA ILE A 46 22.18 5.34 9.73
C ILE A 46 22.76 4.00 10.21
N PHE A 47 23.61 3.36 9.41
CA PHE A 47 24.11 2.00 9.68
C PHE A 47 25.58 2.04 10.15
N PRO A 48 25.85 1.95 11.47
CA PRO A 48 27.20 2.09 12.01
C PRO A 48 28.17 0.99 11.54
N ALA A 49 27.67 -0.20 11.20
CA ALA A 49 28.50 -1.33 10.75
C ALA A 49 28.77 -1.34 9.24
N TRP A 50 28.53 -0.23 8.52
CA TRP A 50 28.69 -0.15 7.06
C TRP A 50 30.08 -0.57 6.55
N LYS A 51 31.14 -0.35 7.34
CA LYS A 51 32.52 -0.72 6.98
C LYS A 51 32.71 -2.23 6.81
N ASN A 52 31.89 -3.04 7.49
CA ASN A 52 31.96 -4.49 7.34
C ASN A 52 31.45 -4.95 5.97
N SER A 53 30.55 -4.18 5.37
CA SER A 53 30.00 -4.47 4.04
C SER A 53 30.91 -3.99 2.91
N PHE A 54 31.78 -3.01 3.19
CA PHE A 54 32.65 -2.37 2.20
C PHE A 54 34.07 -2.20 2.77
N PRO A 55 34.93 -3.23 2.68
CA PRO A 55 36.26 -3.21 3.27
C PRO A 55 37.22 -2.23 2.59
N ASP A 56 36.96 -1.87 1.32
CA ASP A 56 37.84 -1.03 0.50
C ASP A 56 37.04 -0.06 -0.38
N ALA A 57 37.75 0.85 -1.04
CA ALA A 57 37.13 1.91 -1.85
C ALA A 57 36.53 1.40 -3.16
N ASP A 58 37.06 0.31 -3.72
CA ASP A 58 36.60 -0.27 -4.98
C ASP A 58 35.31 -1.07 -4.78
N SER A 59 35.22 -1.88 -3.71
CA SER A 59 33.98 -2.56 -3.32
C SER A 59 32.85 -1.58 -3.02
N TYR A 60 33.15 -0.46 -2.34
CA TYR A 60 32.17 0.61 -2.09
C TYR A 60 31.67 1.28 -3.38
N ARG A 61 32.55 1.46 -4.35
CA ARG A 61 32.25 2.09 -5.65
C ARG A 61 31.42 1.17 -6.54
N GLU A 62 31.75 -0.12 -6.59
CA GLU A 62 30.95 -1.10 -7.32
C GLU A 62 29.56 -1.27 -6.68
N ALA A 63 29.46 -1.24 -5.35
CA ALA A 63 28.17 -1.27 -4.67
C ALA A 63 27.27 -0.09 -5.08
N LYS A 64 27.81 1.12 -5.21
CA LYS A 64 27.05 2.28 -5.73
C LYS A 64 26.56 2.06 -7.15
N ARG A 65 27.38 1.45 -8.00
CA ARG A 65 27.02 1.16 -9.40
C ARG A 65 25.88 0.14 -9.46
N ILE A 66 25.99 -0.95 -8.70
CA ILE A 66 24.93 -1.98 -8.58
C ILE A 66 23.65 -1.34 -8.04
N TRP A 67 23.73 -0.56 -6.96
CA TRP A 67 22.56 0.11 -6.40
C TRP A 67 21.89 1.05 -7.39
N LEU A 68 22.66 1.86 -8.11
CA LEU A 68 22.15 2.76 -9.13
C LEU A 68 21.42 1.97 -10.24
N GLU A 69 22.04 0.91 -10.75
CA GLU A 69 21.45 0.04 -11.77
C GLU A 69 20.16 -0.60 -11.26
N THR A 70 20.17 -1.19 -10.06
CA THR A 70 18.99 -1.84 -9.47
C THR A 70 17.87 -0.83 -9.23
N LEU A 71 18.15 0.35 -8.66
CA LEU A 71 17.13 1.37 -8.41
C LEU A 71 16.47 1.84 -9.70
N VAL A 72 17.25 2.03 -10.77
CA VAL A 72 16.72 2.39 -12.09
C VAL A 72 15.86 1.25 -12.67
N ASN A 73 16.35 0.01 -12.61
CA ASN A 73 15.63 -1.17 -13.12
C ASN A 73 14.31 -1.41 -12.36
N GLU A 74 14.31 -1.18 -11.05
CA GLU A 74 13.15 -1.30 -10.16
C GLU A 74 12.24 -0.06 -10.16
N LYS A 75 12.54 0.91 -11.04
CA LYS A 75 11.75 2.14 -11.24
C LYS A 75 11.59 2.97 -9.96
N ILE A 76 12.64 3.02 -9.14
CA ILE A 76 12.75 3.96 -8.03
C ILE A 76 13.24 5.30 -8.61
N THR A 77 12.32 6.08 -9.13
CA THR A 77 12.61 7.29 -9.92
C THR A 77 12.24 8.59 -9.20
N THR A 78 11.61 8.51 -8.02
CA THR A 78 11.13 9.69 -7.28
C THR A 78 11.88 9.92 -5.97
N ILE A 79 11.98 11.19 -5.57
CA ILE A 79 12.57 11.57 -4.28
C ILE A 79 11.75 11.00 -3.11
N GLU A 80 10.42 10.97 -3.23
CA GLU A 80 9.52 10.42 -2.21
C GLU A 80 9.81 8.94 -1.92
N GLN A 81 10.00 8.11 -2.96
CA GLN A 81 10.36 6.70 -2.77
C GLN A 81 11.68 6.55 -2.01
N LEU A 82 12.69 7.35 -2.35
CA LEU A 82 14.00 7.31 -1.67
C LEU A 82 13.89 7.79 -0.21
N GLN A 83 13.13 8.85 0.03
CA GLN A 83 12.86 9.35 1.39
C GLN A 83 12.17 8.29 2.23
N ASN A 84 11.19 7.60 1.67
CA ASN A 84 10.51 6.51 2.34
C ASN A 84 11.46 5.33 2.68
N GLY A 85 12.36 4.99 1.75
CA GLY A 85 13.46 4.05 1.99
C GLY A 85 14.34 4.47 3.16
N ILE A 86 14.71 5.76 3.22
CA ILE A 86 15.52 6.34 4.30
C ILE A 86 14.77 6.35 5.63
N GLU A 87 13.50 6.74 5.67
CA GLU A 87 12.70 6.74 6.90
C GLU A 87 12.54 5.34 7.47
N ARG A 88 12.37 4.34 6.60
CA ARG A 88 12.33 2.94 7.02
C ARG A 88 13.69 2.43 7.48
N ALA A 89 14.77 2.85 6.82
CA ALA A 89 16.13 2.57 7.26
C ALA A 89 16.40 3.11 8.67
N LYS A 90 15.96 4.35 8.99
CA LYS A 90 16.08 4.93 10.35
C LYS A 90 15.33 4.14 11.42
N LYS A 91 14.20 3.53 11.07
CA LYS A 91 13.41 2.67 11.97
C LYS A 91 13.99 1.27 12.11
N SER A 92 14.95 0.88 11.27
CA SER A 92 15.61 -0.43 11.35
C SER A 92 16.45 -0.53 12.61
N LYS A 93 16.25 -1.63 13.36
CA LYS A 93 17.09 -1.97 14.52
C LYS A 93 18.37 -2.73 14.12
N ASN A 94 18.51 -3.06 12.83
CA ASN A 94 19.67 -3.77 12.31
C ASN A 94 20.83 -2.78 12.09
N PRO A 95 22.01 -2.99 12.71
CA PRO A 95 23.16 -2.10 12.53
C PRO A 95 23.92 -2.31 11.20
N PHE A 96 23.66 -3.42 10.49
CA PHE A 96 24.34 -3.79 9.25
C PHE A 96 23.72 -3.10 8.03
N TRP A 97 24.54 -2.91 6.99
CA TRP A 97 24.07 -2.32 5.74
C TRP A 97 22.99 -3.20 5.09
N PRO A 98 21.86 -2.63 4.65
CA PRO A 98 20.79 -3.40 4.02
C PRO A 98 21.23 -3.91 2.65
N SER A 99 20.62 -4.99 2.18
CA SER A 99 20.77 -5.38 0.78
C SER A 99 20.09 -4.36 -0.14
N VAL A 100 20.52 -4.27 -1.41
CA VAL A 100 19.87 -3.38 -2.40
C VAL A 100 18.39 -3.73 -2.59
N GLY A 101 18.05 -5.03 -2.59
CA GLY A 101 16.67 -5.51 -2.72
C GLY A 101 15.82 -5.12 -1.51
N GLU A 102 16.36 -5.26 -0.30
CA GLU A 102 15.69 -4.81 0.92
C GLU A 102 15.41 -3.31 0.89
N PHE A 103 16.39 -2.50 0.48
CA PHE A 103 16.19 -1.05 0.36
C PHE A 103 15.14 -0.68 -0.72
N VAL A 104 15.11 -1.41 -1.85
CA VAL A 104 14.06 -1.25 -2.88
C VAL A 104 12.68 -1.52 -2.30
N GLU A 105 12.52 -2.58 -1.50
CA GLU A 105 11.25 -2.88 -0.84
C GLU A 105 10.84 -1.77 0.13
N TRP A 106 11.79 -1.20 0.88
CA TRP A 106 11.51 -0.04 1.72
C TRP A 106 11.08 1.19 0.91
N CYS A 107 11.68 1.42 -0.25
CA CYS A 107 11.29 2.53 -1.13
C CYS A 107 9.85 2.37 -1.65
N LYS A 108 9.42 1.13 -1.91
CA LYS A 108 8.08 0.80 -2.43
C LYS A 108 7.01 0.67 -1.34
N ALA A 109 7.42 0.49 -0.08
CA ALA A 109 6.49 0.30 1.02
C ALA A 109 5.52 1.48 1.13
N VAL A 110 4.25 1.24 1.41
CA VAL A 110 3.32 2.33 1.72
C VAL A 110 3.19 2.42 3.23
N ASP A 111 3.37 3.63 3.79
CA ASP A 111 3.03 3.87 5.19
C ASP A 111 1.52 4.04 5.31
N TYR A 112 0.81 2.92 5.43
CA TYR A 112 -0.65 2.90 5.54
C TYR A 112 -1.13 3.61 6.81
N GLU A 113 -0.41 3.46 7.93
CA GLU A 113 -0.77 4.09 9.20
C GLU A 113 -0.71 5.62 9.11
N ALA A 114 0.30 6.18 8.44
CA ALA A 114 0.37 7.63 8.19
C ALA A 114 -0.80 8.16 7.33
N LEU A 115 -1.46 7.27 6.57
CA LEU A 115 -2.64 7.57 5.75
C LEU A 115 -3.96 7.21 6.45
N GLY A 116 -3.93 6.75 7.70
CA GLY A 116 -5.11 6.26 8.42
C GLY A 116 -5.71 4.98 7.81
N LEU A 117 -4.91 4.23 7.05
CA LEU A 117 -5.27 2.96 6.43
C LEU A 117 -4.77 1.78 7.27
N PRO A 118 -5.54 0.68 7.36
CA PRO A 118 -5.04 -0.55 7.95
C PRO A 118 -3.92 -1.17 7.09
N ASP A 119 -3.00 -1.90 7.71
CA ASP A 119 -2.09 -2.79 6.98
C ASP A 119 -2.83 -3.99 6.34
N GLU A 120 -2.10 -4.77 5.53
CA GLU A 120 -2.66 -5.89 4.76
C GLU A 120 -3.31 -6.96 5.68
N ASP A 121 -2.64 -7.34 6.77
CA ASP A 121 -3.12 -8.37 7.69
C ASP A 121 -4.34 -7.88 8.50
N ARG A 122 -4.31 -6.63 8.94
CA ARG A 122 -5.41 -6.00 9.65
C ARG A 122 -6.62 -5.85 8.76
N LEU A 123 -6.45 -5.42 7.51
CA LEU A 123 -7.55 -5.33 6.54
C LEU A 123 -8.13 -6.70 6.24
N TYR A 124 -7.28 -7.72 6.05
CA TYR A 124 -7.72 -9.11 5.85
C TYR A 124 -8.61 -9.59 7.01
N LYS A 125 -8.15 -9.44 8.26
CA LYS A 125 -8.92 -9.84 9.46
C LYS A 125 -10.24 -9.08 9.57
N ARG A 126 -10.23 -7.78 9.29
CA ARG A 126 -11.44 -6.95 9.36
C ARG A 126 -12.44 -7.28 8.25
N LEU A 127 -11.95 -7.61 7.06
CA LEU A 127 -12.79 -8.10 5.98
C LEU A 127 -13.41 -9.46 6.33
N GLN A 128 -12.66 -10.40 6.90
CA GLN A 128 -13.21 -11.67 7.39
C GLN A 128 -14.28 -11.46 8.47
N ALA A 129 -14.04 -10.54 9.41
CA ALA A 129 -15.04 -10.19 10.41
C ALA A 129 -16.31 -9.62 9.75
N PHE A 130 -16.15 -8.75 8.74
CA PHE A 130 -17.28 -8.21 7.98
C PHE A 130 -18.03 -9.27 7.19
N MET A 131 -17.37 -10.33 6.71
CA MET A 131 -18.03 -11.42 5.97
C MET A 131 -19.12 -12.12 6.79
N ALA A 132 -19.04 -12.12 8.13
CA ALA A 132 -20.05 -12.67 9.01
C ALA A 132 -21.33 -11.82 9.10
N PHE A 133 -21.23 -10.51 8.87
CA PHE A 133 -22.35 -9.57 8.84
C PHE A 133 -22.93 -9.45 7.43
N GLY A 134 -22.05 -9.30 6.43
CA GLY A 134 -22.43 -9.00 5.06
C GLY A 134 -23.02 -7.59 4.88
N MET A 135 -23.48 -7.31 3.65
CA MET A 135 -24.03 -6.00 3.31
C MET A 135 -25.40 -5.72 3.95
N GLU A 136 -26.13 -6.77 4.34
CA GLU A 136 -27.45 -6.67 4.97
C GLU A 136 -27.37 -6.06 6.37
N GLU A 137 -26.35 -6.45 7.15
CA GLU A 137 -26.12 -5.97 8.51
C GLU A 137 -25.00 -4.91 8.60
N ILE A 138 -24.76 -4.20 7.49
CA ILE A 138 -23.64 -3.26 7.35
C ILE A 138 -23.57 -2.21 8.47
N GLN A 139 -24.71 -1.80 9.02
CA GLN A 139 -24.81 -0.82 10.11
C GLN A 139 -24.31 -1.35 11.46
N GLN A 140 -24.36 -2.66 11.66
CA GLN A 140 -23.88 -3.30 12.90
C GLN A 140 -22.35 -3.36 12.93
N PHE A 141 -21.70 -3.36 11.76
CA PHE A 141 -20.26 -3.39 11.67
C PHE A 141 -19.65 -2.00 11.93
N LYS A 142 -18.79 -1.91 12.95
CA LYS A 142 -18.11 -0.67 13.32
C LYS A 142 -16.84 -0.49 12.49
N PHE A 143 -16.95 0.26 11.40
CA PHE A 143 -15.79 0.68 10.59
C PHE A 143 -14.92 1.69 11.35
N VAL A 144 -13.60 1.59 11.18
CA VAL A 144 -12.62 2.46 11.85
C VAL A 144 -12.45 3.79 11.12
N SER A 145 -12.65 3.81 9.80
CA SER A 145 -12.55 5.02 8.98
C SER A 145 -13.40 4.92 7.72
N THR A 146 -13.67 6.06 7.08
CA THR A 146 -14.32 6.12 5.76
C THR A 146 -13.55 5.33 4.71
N ALA A 147 -12.22 5.37 4.74
CA ALA A 147 -11.39 4.61 3.82
C ALA A 147 -11.53 3.10 4.04
N GLU A 148 -11.58 2.67 5.30
CA GLU A 148 -11.81 1.26 5.64
C GLU A 148 -13.19 0.80 5.19
N TYR A 149 -14.24 1.61 5.39
CA TYR A 149 -15.58 1.33 4.87
C TYR A 149 -15.52 0.98 3.38
N TYR A 150 -14.97 1.87 2.55
CA TYR A 150 -14.91 1.65 1.12
C TYR A 150 -14.05 0.45 0.73
N LEU A 151 -12.93 0.23 1.41
CA LEU A 151 -12.08 -0.93 1.17
C LEU A 151 -12.82 -2.23 1.45
N ILE A 152 -13.42 -2.36 2.63
CA ILE A 152 -14.08 -3.59 3.07
C ILE A 152 -15.32 -3.85 2.20
N THR A 153 -16.17 -2.86 1.95
CA THR A 153 -17.41 -3.07 1.16
C THR A 153 -17.09 -3.43 -0.28
N ASP A 154 -16.11 -2.77 -0.90
CA ASP A 154 -15.69 -3.06 -2.28
C ASP A 154 -15.06 -4.46 -2.40
N LEU A 155 -14.13 -4.80 -1.50
CA LEU A 155 -13.50 -6.12 -1.46
C LEU A 155 -14.52 -7.23 -1.20
N TYR A 156 -15.47 -7.01 -0.29
CA TYR A 156 -16.53 -7.97 0.02
C TYR A 156 -17.38 -8.29 -1.22
N VAL A 157 -17.87 -7.27 -1.91
CA VAL A 157 -18.71 -7.45 -3.11
C VAL A 157 -17.92 -8.21 -4.18
N ARG A 158 -16.69 -7.78 -4.49
CA ARG A 158 -15.86 -8.42 -5.50
C ARG A 158 -15.51 -9.87 -5.15
N CYS A 159 -15.20 -10.14 -3.87
CA CYS A 159 -14.92 -11.49 -3.38
C CYS A 159 -16.13 -12.42 -3.53
N ARG A 160 -17.35 -11.93 -3.24
CA ARG A 160 -18.60 -12.72 -3.39
C ARG A 160 -18.94 -13.00 -4.84
N THR A 161 -18.67 -12.06 -5.76
CA THR A 161 -18.93 -12.25 -7.19
C THR A 161 -17.87 -13.10 -7.90
N GLY A 162 -16.63 -13.08 -7.42
CA GLY A 162 -15.49 -13.67 -8.10
C GLY A 162 -15.03 -15.02 -7.56
N GLU A 163 -15.67 -15.53 -6.49
CA GLU A 163 -15.33 -16.80 -5.82
C GLU A 163 -13.82 -16.97 -5.55
N TRP A 164 -13.20 -15.91 -5.02
CA TRP A 164 -11.76 -15.87 -4.85
C TRP A 164 -11.25 -16.90 -3.83
N SER A 165 -10.13 -17.54 -4.18
CA SER A 165 -9.29 -18.25 -3.22
C SER A 165 -8.64 -17.30 -2.22
N ASP A 166 -8.17 -17.83 -1.08
CA ASP A 166 -7.46 -17.04 -0.07
C ASP A 166 -6.25 -16.27 -0.63
N LYS A 167 -5.52 -16.90 -1.56
CA LYS A 167 -4.38 -16.26 -2.23
C LYS A 167 -4.82 -15.06 -3.08
N GLN A 168 -5.87 -15.22 -3.88
CA GLN A 168 -6.41 -14.13 -4.69
C GLN A 168 -6.93 -12.99 -3.80
N LEU A 169 -7.56 -13.32 -2.68
CA LEU A 169 -8.04 -12.33 -1.72
C LEU A 169 -6.90 -11.47 -1.16
N LYS A 170 -5.79 -12.10 -0.73
CA LYS A 170 -4.61 -11.39 -0.22
C LYS A 170 -3.99 -10.49 -1.29
N ASP A 171 -3.87 -10.98 -2.52
CA ASP A 171 -3.36 -10.18 -3.65
C ASP A 171 -4.26 -8.97 -3.94
N GLU A 172 -5.59 -9.13 -3.88
CA GLU A 172 -6.55 -8.05 -4.11
C GLU A 172 -6.60 -7.04 -2.96
N ILE A 173 -6.40 -7.48 -1.72
CA ILE A 173 -6.20 -6.59 -0.56
C ILE A 173 -5.01 -5.67 -0.79
N LYS A 174 -3.86 -6.24 -1.17
CA LYS A 174 -2.65 -5.47 -1.45
C LYS A 174 -2.88 -4.44 -2.56
N LYS A 175 -3.51 -4.84 -3.67
CA LYS A 175 -3.85 -3.93 -4.77
C LYS A 175 -4.79 -2.81 -4.34
N SER A 176 -5.81 -3.13 -3.55
CA SER A 176 -6.84 -2.18 -3.11
C SER A 176 -6.27 -1.16 -2.14
N LEU A 177 -5.40 -1.58 -1.22
CA LEU A 177 -4.66 -0.69 -0.33
C LEU A 177 -3.72 0.25 -1.09
N VAL A 178 -2.95 -0.25 -2.06
CA VAL A 178 -2.10 0.59 -2.92
C VAL A 178 -2.93 1.58 -3.73
N LYS A 179 -4.11 1.19 -4.22
CA LYS A 179 -5.01 2.10 -4.94
C LYS A 179 -5.56 3.19 -4.02
N MET A 180 -6.02 2.81 -2.83
CA MET A 180 -6.56 3.76 -1.85
C MET A 180 -5.49 4.73 -1.35
N SER A 181 -4.27 4.24 -1.08
CA SER A 181 -3.19 5.11 -0.63
C SER A 181 -2.81 6.17 -1.65
N LYS A 182 -2.81 5.82 -2.95
CA LYS A 182 -2.59 6.79 -4.03
C LYS A 182 -3.66 7.89 -4.03
N ARG A 183 -4.94 7.52 -3.90
CA ARG A 183 -6.08 8.45 -3.83
C ARG A 183 -5.94 9.43 -2.66
N LEU A 184 -5.63 8.90 -1.48
CA LEU A 184 -5.45 9.73 -0.29
C LEU A 184 -4.24 10.66 -0.40
N LYS A 185 -3.12 10.18 -0.97
CA LYS A 185 -1.94 11.01 -1.23
C LYS A 185 -2.19 12.14 -2.22
N THR A 186 -3.14 11.97 -3.16
CA THR A 186 -3.56 13.06 -4.05
C THR A 186 -4.49 14.07 -3.38
N GLY A 187 -4.80 13.91 -2.09
CA GLY A 187 -5.72 14.77 -1.33
C GLY A 187 -7.19 14.52 -1.65
N GLU A 188 -7.54 13.36 -2.21
CA GLU A 188 -8.93 13.01 -2.47
C GLU A 188 -9.68 12.86 -1.13
N VAL A 189 -10.73 13.66 -0.96
CA VAL A 189 -11.65 13.52 0.19
C VAL A 189 -12.69 12.47 -0.15
N LEU A 190 -12.67 11.37 0.60
CA LEU A 190 -13.64 10.30 0.43
C LEU A 190 -15.02 10.76 0.91
N PRO A 191 -16.10 10.52 0.14
CA PRO A 191 -17.45 10.89 0.57
C PRO A 191 -17.85 10.12 1.83
N GLU A 192 -18.65 10.73 2.72
CA GLU A 192 -19.13 10.03 3.91
C GLU A 192 -20.10 8.89 3.53
N PRO A 193 -19.98 7.70 4.14
CA PRO A 193 -20.88 6.59 3.87
C PRO A 193 -22.32 6.93 4.25
N LYS A 194 -23.23 6.86 3.29
CA LYS A 194 -24.67 7.00 3.54
C LYS A 194 -25.25 5.62 3.86
N LEU A 195 -25.24 5.27 5.14
CA LEU A 195 -25.96 4.10 5.63
C LEU A 195 -27.45 4.45 5.64
N ALA A 196 -28.30 3.62 5.02
CA ALA A 196 -29.73 3.70 5.29
C ALA A 196 -29.95 3.48 6.80
N LEU A 197 -30.91 4.15 7.42
CA LEU A 197 -31.28 3.81 8.81
C LEU A 197 -31.86 2.39 8.83
N PRO A 198 -31.72 1.64 9.94
CA PRO A 198 -32.42 0.36 10.05
C PRO A 198 -33.90 0.69 9.97
N GLU A 199 -34.63 -0.03 9.11
CA GLU A 199 -36.08 0.10 9.08
C GLU A 199 -36.57 -0.22 10.49
N GLU A 200 -37.18 0.75 11.18
CA GLU A 200 -37.87 0.45 12.42
C GLU A 200 -38.96 -0.56 12.08
N VAL A 201 -38.72 -1.82 12.40
CA VAL A 201 -39.74 -2.87 12.32
C VAL A 201 -40.79 -2.48 13.35
N LYS A 202 -41.79 -1.70 12.93
CA LYS A 202 -42.99 -1.45 13.72
C LYS A 202 -43.68 -2.79 13.86
N VAL A 203 -43.44 -3.46 14.98
CA VAL A 203 -44.13 -4.70 15.34
C VAL A 203 -45.61 -4.36 15.39
N VAL A 204 -46.34 -4.73 14.33
CA VAL A 204 -47.77 -4.51 14.28
C VAL A 204 -48.42 -5.56 15.18
N ASP A 205 -49.13 -5.09 16.20
CA ASP A 205 -49.89 -5.92 17.12
C ASP A 205 -50.91 -6.78 16.35
N ARG A 206 -50.63 -8.10 16.30
CA ARG A 206 -51.38 -9.07 15.50
C ARG A 206 -52.86 -9.15 15.93
N GLU A 207 -53.15 -8.94 17.21
CA GLU A 207 -54.53 -8.97 17.71
C GLU A 207 -55.29 -7.73 17.25
N LYS A 208 -54.66 -6.55 17.27
CA LYS A 208 -55.27 -5.32 16.76
C LYS A 208 -55.56 -5.39 15.26
N VAL A 209 -54.65 -5.97 14.47
CA VAL A 209 -54.87 -6.16 13.02
C VAL A 209 -56.01 -7.13 12.77
N SER A 210 -56.05 -8.26 13.50
CA SER A 210 -57.13 -9.24 13.38
C SER A 210 -58.49 -8.65 13.76
N ALA A 211 -58.55 -7.86 14.84
CA ALA A 211 -59.75 -7.16 15.28
C ALA A 211 -60.23 -6.13 14.26
N PHE A 212 -59.31 -5.36 13.66
CA PHE A 212 -59.61 -4.40 12.60
C PHE A 212 -60.24 -5.08 11.37
N TRP A 213 -59.63 -6.15 10.86
CA TRP A 213 -60.17 -6.89 9.71
C TRP A 213 -61.50 -7.56 10.01
N SER A 214 -61.69 -8.08 11.23
CA SER A 214 -62.95 -8.67 11.67
C SER A 214 -64.09 -7.65 11.73
N GLY A 215 -63.81 -6.42 12.18
CA GLY A 215 -64.78 -5.32 12.18
C GLY A 215 -65.16 -4.88 10.77
N LEU A 216 -64.16 -4.78 9.88
CA LEU A 216 -64.36 -4.38 8.48
C LEU A 216 -65.18 -5.42 7.71
N LEU A 217 -64.94 -6.71 7.93
CA LEU A 217 -65.74 -7.80 7.35
C LEU A 217 -67.20 -7.82 7.83
N LYS A 218 -67.46 -7.44 9.09
CA LYS A 218 -68.82 -7.30 9.61
C LYS A 218 -69.58 -6.15 8.96
N GLN A 219 -68.93 -5.01 8.72
CA GLN A 219 -69.55 -3.87 8.01
C GLN A 219 -69.88 -4.18 6.55
N VAL A 220 -69.03 -4.96 5.88
CA VAL A 220 -69.27 -5.38 4.47
C VAL A 220 -70.37 -6.45 4.39
N ARG A 221 -70.49 -7.34 5.40
CA ARG A 221 -71.55 -8.36 5.45
C ARG A 221 -72.92 -7.86 5.92
N GLY A 222 -72.97 -6.78 6.70
CA GLY A 222 -74.22 -6.17 7.18
C GLY A 222 -74.91 -5.21 6.21
N ARG A 223 -74.47 -5.15 4.95
CA ARG A 223 -74.97 -4.23 3.90
C ARG A 223 -75.67 -4.95 2.73
N ARG A 224 -76.18 -6.16 2.95
CA ARG A 224 -77.06 -6.89 2.01
C ARG A 224 -78.47 -6.96 2.55
#